data_AF-A0A514LEW3-F1
#
_entry.id   AF-A0A514LEW3-F1
#
_cell.length_a   1.000
_cell.length_b   1.000
_cell.length_c   1.000
_cell.angle_alpha   90.00
_cell.angle_beta   90.00
_cell.angle_gamma   90.00
#
_symmetry.space_group_name_H-M   'P 1'
#
loop_
_entity.id
_entity.type
_entity.pdbx_description
1 polymer ?
#
loop_
_entity_poly.entity_id
_entity_poly.type
_entity_poly.pdbx_seq_one_letter_code
_entity_poly.pdbx_strand_id
1 'polypeptide(L)' 'MDQNALIMEVLKDMEPKIQKGLQATHPQEREDLKQDMRTRLVKVTSEMERISFWTFKERFYEKGLK' A
#
# COMPACT_ATOMS: atom_id res chain seq x y z
N MET A 1 2.74 14.91 9.66
CA MET A 1 2.14 13.58 9.87
C MET A 1 3.26 12.60 10.17
N ASP A 2 3.19 11.84 11.25
CA ASP A 2 4.19 10.80 11.57
C ASP A 2 4.23 9.74 10.45
N GLN A 3 5.40 9.17 10.17
CA GLN A 3 5.57 8.11 9.18
C GLN A 3 4.76 6.86 9.58
N ASN A 4 4.70 6.55 10.88
CA ASN A 4 3.90 5.45 11.39
C ASN A 4 2.40 5.68 11.17
N ALA A 5 1.93 6.92 11.30
CA ALA A 5 0.52 7.25 11.04
C ALA A 5 0.14 6.98 9.56
N LEU A 6 1.02 7.34 8.63
CA LEU A 6 0.82 7.07 7.20
C LEU A 6 0.81 5.55 6.90
N ILE A 7 1.72 4.79 7.51
CA ILE A 7 1.75 3.32 7.37
C ILE A 7 0.43 2.71 7.85
N MET A 8 -0.06 3.15 9.01
CA MET A 8 -1.33 2.66 9.56
C MET A 8 -2.53 3.02 8.69
N GLU A 9 -2.54 4.21 8.09
CA GLU A 9 -3.57 4.64 7.14
C GLU A 9 -3.56 3.78 5.88
N VAL A 10 -2.38 3.57 5.26
CA VAL A 10 -2.25 2.72 4.08
C VAL A 10 -2.67 1.27 4.37
N LEU A 11 -2.28 0.71 5.52
CA LEU A 11 -2.70 -0.64 5.91
C LEU A 11 -4.22 -0.73 6.06
N LYS A 12 -4.85 0.27 6.69
CA LYS A 12 -6.30 0.33 6.86
C LYS A 12 -7.03 0.41 5.51
N ASP A 13 -6.55 1.24 4.60
CA ASP A 13 -7.15 1.43 3.28
C ASP A 13 -6.97 0.20 2.37
N MET A 14 -5.87 -0.54 2.56
CA MET A 14 -5.55 -1.73 1.78
C MET A 14 -6.18 -3.01 2.34
N GLU A 15 -6.60 -3.04 3.61
CA GLU A 15 -7.18 -4.22 4.25
C GLU A 15 -8.34 -4.86 3.46
N PRO A 16 -9.31 -4.11 2.88
CA PRO A 16 -10.38 -4.72 2.07
C PRO A 16 -9.86 -5.45 0.83
N LYS A 17 -8.77 -4.95 0.22
CA LYS A 17 -8.14 -5.59 -0.94
C LYS A 17 -7.34 -6.83 -0.54
N ILE A 18 -6.65 -6.77 0.60
CA ILE A 18 -5.97 -7.93 1.18
C ILE A 18 -6.98 -9.04 1.43
N GLN A 19 -8.10 -8.74 2.10
CA GLN A 19 -9.14 -9.72 2.39
C GLN A 19 -9.71 -10.38 1.13
N LYS A 20 -9.95 -9.60 0.06
CA LYS A 20 -10.36 -10.15 -1.24
C LYS A 20 -9.32 -11.11 -1.82
N GLY A 21 -8.04 -10.76 -1.73
CA GLY A 21 -6.94 -11.62 -2.18
C GLY A 21 -6.88 -12.94 -1.38
N LEU A 22 -6.99 -12.85 -0.05
CA LEU A 22 -6.95 -14.02 0.84
C LEU A 22 -8.10 -15.00 0.59
N GLN A 23 -9.29 -14.51 0.24
CA GLN A 23 -10.43 -15.36 -0.08
C GLN A 23 -10.18 -16.23 -1.32
N ALA A 24 -9.35 -15.77 -2.26
CA ALA A 24 -8.93 -16.52 -3.44
C ALA A 24 -7.79 -17.52 -3.16
N THR A 25 -7.19 -17.48 -1.97
CA THR A 25 -6.07 -18.34 -1.55
C THR A 25 -6.56 -19.52 -0.72
N HIS A 26 -5.82 -20.64 -0.79
CA HIS A 26 -6.09 -21.83 0.01
C HIS A 26 -6.03 -21.52 1.51
N PRO A 27 -6.98 -22.01 2.35
CA PRO A 27 -7.07 -21.62 3.76
C PRO A 27 -5.78 -21.75 4.57
N GLN A 28 -4.97 -22.78 4.29
CA GLN A 28 -3.72 -23.05 5.00
C GLN A 28 -2.63 -22.00 4.73
N GLU A 29 -2.69 -21.31 3.58
CA GLU A 29 -1.67 -20.34 3.16
C GLU A 29 -2.07 -18.88 3.46
N ARG A 30 -3.30 -18.68 3.96
CA ARG A 30 -3.87 -17.32 4.11
C ARG A 30 -3.13 -16.47 5.12
N GLU A 31 -2.75 -17.01 6.28
CA GLU A 31 -2.11 -16.19 7.31
C GLU A 31 -0.68 -15.80 6.89
N ASP A 32 0.06 -16.73 6.27
CA ASP A 32 1.39 -16.47 5.71
C ASP A 32 1.32 -15.39 4.62
N LEU A 33 0.38 -15.53 3.67
CA LEU A 33 0.18 -14.55 2.61
C LEU A 33 -0.22 -13.18 3.16
N LYS A 34 -1.12 -13.15 4.14
CA LYS A 34 -1.55 -11.90 4.80
C LYS A 34 -0.37 -11.19 5.47
N GLN A 35 0.51 -11.94 6.13
CA GLN A 35 1.69 -11.39 6.78
C GLN A 35 2.70 -10.87 5.75
N ASP A 36 2.94 -11.59 4.65
CA ASP A 36 3.81 -11.13 3.56
C ASP A 36 3.26 -9.84 2.92
N MET A 37 1.97 -9.80 2.59
CA MET A 37 1.32 -8.61 2.02
C MET A 37 1.48 -7.38 2.94
N ARG A 38 1.25 -7.55 4.25
CA ARG A 38 1.41 -6.46 5.23
C ARG A 38 2.86 -6.02 5.34
N THR A 39 3.81 -6.95 5.40
CA THR A 39 5.24 -6.64 5.48
C THR A 39 5.71 -5.84 4.27
N ARG A 40 5.27 -6.22 3.06
CA ARG A 40 5.57 -5.49 1.83
C ARG A 40 4.97 -4.09 1.83
N LEU A 41 3.73 -3.93 2.28
CA LEU A 41 3.10 -2.62 2.39
C LEU A 41 3.85 -1.71 3.35
N VAL A 42 4.21 -2.20 4.54
CA VAL A 42 5.01 -1.44 5.51
C VAL A 42 6.33 -1.00 4.88
N LYS A 43 7.05 -1.91 4.22
CA LYS A 43 8.32 -1.61 3.54
C LYS A 43 8.14 -0.52 2.49
N VAL A 44 7.20 -0.70 1.55
CA VAL A 44 6.99 0.26 0.45
C VAL A 44 6.56 1.61 1.01
N THR A 45 5.61 1.65 1.96
CA THR A 45 5.18 2.92 2.56
C THR A 45 6.28 3.59 3.38
N SER A 46 7.19 2.82 3.99
CA SER A 46 8.36 3.39 4.68
C SER A 46 9.37 4.03 3.71
N GLU A 47 9.48 3.49 2.49
CA GLU A 47 10.39 3.97 1.44
C GLU A 47 9.74 5.02 0.53
N MET A 48 8.43 5.28 0.66
CA MET A 48 7.70 6.23 -0.18
C MET A 48 8.16 7.67 0.08
N GLU A 49 8.64 8.31 -0.98
CA GLU A 49 8.89 9.74 -1.00
C GLU A 49 7.57 10.50 -0.84
N ARG A 50 7.47 11.35 0.19
CA ARG A 50 6.36 12.28 0.34
C ARG A 50 6.52 13.41 -0.67
N ILE A 51 5.74 13.34 -1.74
CA ILE A 51 5.70 14.40 -2.74
C ILE A 51 4.58 15.39 -2.43
N SER A 52 4.82 16.66 -2.74
CA SER A 52 3.77 17.68 -2.66
C SER A 52 2.70 17.43 -3.73
N PHE A 53 1.51 17.99 -3.54
CA PHE A 53 0.46 17.93 -4.56
C PHE A 53 0.91 18.50 -5.92
N TRP A 54 1.69 19.58 -5.92
CA TRP A 54 2.21 20.18 -7.15
C TRP A 54 3.22 19.26 -7.84
N THR A 55 4.13 18.65 -7.08
CA THR A 55 5.07 17.64 -7.60
C THR A 55 4.34 16.42 -8.14
N PHE A 56 3.28 15.97 -7.47
CA PHE A 56 2.41 14.92 -7.97
C PHE A 56 1.77 15.33 -9.31
N LYS A 57 1.20 16.54 -9.37
CA LYS A 57 0.55 17.08 -10.56
C LYS A 57 1.52 17.12 -11.75
N GLU A 58 2.72 17.66 -11.55
CA GLU A 58 3.78 17.72 -12.56
C GLU A 58 4.16 16.32 -13.06
N ARG A 59 4.47 15.38 -12.14
CA ARG A 59 4.81 14.00 -12.50
C ARG A 59 3.66 13.26 -13.20
N PHE A 60 2.42 13.52 -12.81
CA PHE A 60 1.22 12.93 -13.40
C PHE A 60 1.01 13.40 -14.85
N TYR A 61 1.18 14.69 -15.11
CA TYR A 61 1.07 15.25 -16.46
C TYR A 61 2.28 14.91 -17.35
N GLU A 62 3.50 14.86 -16.81
CA GLU A 62 4.70 14.49 -17.58
C GLU A 62 4.70 13.02 -18.01
N LYS A 63 4.21 12.09 -17.17
CA LYS A 63 4.23 10.65 -17.47
C LYS A 63 3.05 10.15 -18.31
N GLY A 64 2.12 11.04 -18.72
CA GLY A 64 1.05 10.70 -19.64
C GLY A 64 0.10 9.59 -19.16
N LEU A 65 0.00 9.35 -17.85
CA LEU A 65 -0.93 8.38 -17.27
C LEU A 65 -2.34 9.00 -17.27
N LYS A 66 -3.03 8.90 -18.40
CA LYS A 66 -4.48 9.15 -18.52
C LYS A 66 -5.28 7.91 -18.15
#